data_AF-K1YJB9-F1
#
_entry.id   AF-K1YJB9-F1
#
_cell.length_a   1.000
_cell.length_b   1.000
_cell.length_c   1.000
_cell.angle_alpha   90.00
_cell.angle_beta   90.00
_cell.angle_gamma   90.00
#
_symmetry.space_group_name_H-M   'P 1'
#
loop_
_entity.id
_entity.type
_entity.pdbx_description
1 polymer ?
#
loop_
_entity_poly.entity_id
_entity_poly.type
_entity_poly.pdbx_seq_one_letter_code
_entity_poly.pdbx_strand_id
1 'polypeptide(L)'
;MVYLNEGIVTGKWSRKDFAKKIAVSPYKDIDKILNEDPELYAAEWLIREQLKAELAAIVILLLIIVMRYVCRFAYIHKYIKEDFAQESQNVIGADLIKKRLKEMKCKVEWKKDLKKFNTLGISAIADWYASPNSVEELVELITVPDFISINKMVTGSGSNILYRGDFNGLVIHPDMREIKITRDDPEHIYLRVGAGVDWDELVAYAVDRGWGGIENLSLIPGCVGAAPVQNIGAYGSEAKDTIVDVEYVELSGGAIKTIAAGECKFGYRDSIFKNELKGLVAITFVTFR
;
A
#
# COMPACT_ATOMS: atom_id res chain seq x y z
N MET A 1 41.52 -10.38 20.44
CA MET A 1 42.88 -10.62 20.95
C MET A 1 43.13 -9.56 22.03
N VAL A 2 42.92 -9.92 23.29
CA VAL A 2 43.30 -9.14 24.49
C VAL A 2 44.11 -10.14 25.31
N TYR A 3 45.39 -9.86 25.54
CA TYR A 3 46.25 -10.73 26.33
C TYR A 3 46.00 -10.45 27.82
N LEU A 4 45.61 -11.49 28.57
CA LEU A 4 45.73 -11.50 30.03
C LEU A 4 46.98 -12.31 30.36
N ASN A 5 47.95 -11.61 30.97
CA ASN A 5 49.17 -12.20 31.47
C ASN A 5 48.89 -13.02 32.73
N GLU A 6 49.34 -14.28 32.68
CA GLU A 6 49.60 -15.24 33.76
C GLU A 6 48.97 -15.01 35.15
N GLY A 7 48.07 -15.93 35.54
CA GLY A 7 47.73 -16.14 36.94
C GLY A 7 46.35 -16.75 37.17
N ILE A 8 46.28 -18.09 37.20
CA ILE A 8 45.11 -18.79 37.73
C ILE A 8 45.01 -18.50 39.23
N VAL A 9 43.93 -17.85 39.68
CA VAL A 9 43.52 -17.85 41.08
C VAL A 9 42.18 -18.56 41.19
N THR A 10 42.23 -19.88 41.41
CA THR A 10 41.07 -20.66 41.87
C THR A 10 40.86 -20.37 43.35
N GLY A 11 39.85 -19.57 43.66
CA GLY A 11 39.34 -19.44 45.02
C GLY A 11 37.86 -19.08 44.97
N LYS A 12 36.99 -19.92 45.53
CA LYS A 12 35.59 -19.56 45.80
C LYS A 12 35.59 -18.44 46.83
N TRP A 13 35.30 -17.21 46.41
CA TRP A 13 35.11 -16.09 47.34
C TRP A 13 33.78 -16.29 48.07
N SER A 14 33.82 -16.69 49.35
CA SER A 14 32.63 -16.68 50.19
C SER A 14 32.43 -15.28 50.79
N ARG A 15 31.18 -14.83 50.86
CA ARG A 15 30.80 -13.54 51.45
C ARG A 15 31.29 -13.41 52.91
N LYS A 16 31.47 -14.54 53.61
CA LYS A 16 32.02 -14.59 54.97
C LYS A 16 33.52 -14.29 55.02
N ASP A 17 34.29 -14.67 54.01
CA ASP A 17 35.75 -14.43 53.96
C ASP A 17 36.07 -12.98 53.62
N PHE A 18 35.26 -12.34 52.79
CA PHE A 18 35.36 -10.91 52.50
C PHE A 18 35.01 -10.06 53.74
N ALA A 19 33.92 -10.40 54.43
CA ALA A 19 33.51 -9.72 55.66
C ALA A 19 34.56 -9.87 56.78
N LYS A 20 35.21 -11.04 56.89
CA LYS A 20 36.29 -11.27 57.87
C LYS A 20 37.55 -10.44 57.58
N LYS A 21 37.91 -10.26 56.30
CA LYS A 21 39.06 -9.42 55.88
C LYS A 21 38.78 -7.92 56.08
N ILE A 22 37.56 -7.46 55.85
CA ILE A 22 37.17 -6.05 56.12
C ILE A 22 37.12 -5.78 57.63
N ALA A 23 36.64 -6.73 58.44
CA ALA A 23 36.54 -6.56 59.89
C ALA A 23 37.91 -6.44 60.62
N VAL A 24 38.98 -6.98 60.02
CA VAL A 24 40.37 -6.92 60.53
C VAL A 24 41.22 -5.94 59.69
N SER A 25 40.61 -5.18 58.79
CA SER A 25 41.28 -4.18 57.99
C SER A 25 41.90 -3.10 58.90
N PRO A 26 43.19 -2.73 58.72
CA PRO A 26 43.79 -1.61 59.47
C PRO A 26 43.11 -0.28 59.13
N TYR A 27 42.27 -0.26 58.09
CA TYR A 27 41.46 0.86 57.64
C TYR A 27 40.07 0.85 58.30
N LYS A 28 40.00 0.72 59.63
CA LYS A 28 38.73 0.92 60.38
C LYS A 28 38.23 2.38 60.33
N ASP A 29 39.09 3.29 59.89
CA ASP A 29 38.90 4.74 59.82
C ASP A 29 39.09 5.25 58.37
N ILE A 30 38.54 4.55 57.35
CA ILE A 30 38.59 5.00 55.94
C ILE A 30 38.04 6.42 55.81
N ASP A 31 36.91 6.70 56.46
CA ASP A 31 36.30 8.03 56.45
C ASP A 31 37.21 9.10 57.07
N LYS A 32 38.11 8.71 57.98
CA LYS A 32 39.08 9.62 58.63
C LYS A 32 40.26 9.90 57.70
N ILE A 33 40.77 8.87 57.01
CA ILE A 33 41.86 8.98 56.02
C ILE A 33 41.40 9.77 54.79
N LEU A 34 40.17 9.54 54.32
CA LEU A 34 39.56 10.30 53.23
C LEU A 34 39.42 11.79 53.56
N ASN A 35 39.12 12.13 54.82
CA ASN A 35 38.97 13.53 55.25
C ASN A 35 40.31 14.23 55.53
N GLU A 36 41.40 13.50 55.75
CA GLU A 36 42.74 14.04 56.00
C GLU A 36 43.52 14.30 54.70
N ASP A 37 43.20 13.61 53.61
CA ASP A 37 43.78 13.81 52.28
C ASP A 37 42.76 14.44 51.30
N PRO A 38 42.91 15.75 50.98
CA PRO A 38 41.98 16.48 50.12
C PRO A 38 41.77 15.86 48.73
N GLU A 39 42.78 15.18 48.18
CA GLU A 39 42.70 14.58 46.85
C GLU A 39 41.81 13.34 46.85
N LEU A 40 41.89 12.52 47.91
CA LEU A 40 41.07 11.33 48.09
C LEU A 40 39.59 11.70 48.36
N TYR A 41 39.33 12.75 49.16
CA TYR A 41 37.97 13.26 49.37
C TYR A 41 37.34 13.77 48.07
N ALA A 42 38.11 14.53 47.27
CA ALA A 42 37.64 15.04 45.99
C ALA A 42 37.33 13.91 45.01
N ALA A 43 38.15 12.86 44.98
CA ALA A 43 37.93 11.69 44.13
C ALA A 43 36.65 10.91 44.52
N GLU A 44 36.39 10.69 45.81
CA GLU A 44 35.16 10.03 46.27
C GLU A 44 33.92 10.86 45.91
N TRP A 45 33.98 12.18 46.14
CA TRP A 45 32.90 13.09 45.79
C TRP A 45 32.59 13.02 44.29
N LEU A 46 33.61 13.04 43.43
CA LEU A 46 33.47 12.94 41.98
C LEU A 46 32.81 11.62 41.56
N ILE A 47 33.24 10.50 42.15
CA ILE A 47 32.68 9.17 41.88
C ILE A 47 31.21 9.11 42.29
N ARG A 48 30.85 9.63 43.46
CA ARG A 48 29.45 9.64 43.94
C ARG A 48 28.55 10.48 43.04
N GLU A 49 29.03 11.63 42.58
CA GLU A 49 28.26 12.50 41.70
C GLU A 49 28.07 11.88 40.31
N GLN A 50 29.12 11.26 39.77
CA GLN A 50 29.04 10.47 38.53
C GLN A 50 28.04 9.31 38.64
N LEU A 51 28.06 8.56 39.76
CA LEU A 51 27.16 7.43 39.99
C LEU A 51 25.69 7.88 40.09
N LYS A 52 25.42 9.02 40.73
CA LYS A 52 24.06 9.61 40.77
C LYS A 52 23.57 10.00 39.38
N ALA A 53 24.43 10.60 38.57
CA ALA A 53 24.10 10.99 37.20
C ALA A 53 23.76 9.76 36.34
N GLU A 54 24.52 8.68 36.45
CA GLU A 54 24.26 7.42 35.75
C GLU A 54 22.95 6.75 36.19
N LEU A 55 22.67 6.72 37.49
CA LEU A 55 21.41 6.20 38.02
C LEU A 55 20.21 7.03 37.55
N ALA A 56 20.33 8.36 37.53
CA ALA A 56 19.28 9.23 37.00
C ALA A 56 19.02 8.97 35.51
N ALA A 57 20.07 8.77 34.71
CA ALA A 57 19.95 8.43 33.29
C ALA A 57 19.22 7.09 33.07
N ILE A 58 19.50 6.07 33.88
CA ILE A 58 18.83 4.77 33.82
C ILE A 58 17.32 4.91 34.14
N VAL A 59 16.97 5.70 35.16
CA VAL A 59 15.56 5.94 35.52
C VAL A 59 14.82 6.66 34.39
N ILE A 60 15.43 7.65 33.76
CA ILE A 60 14.85 8.36 32.60
C ILE A 60 14.63 7.38 31.44
N LEU A 61 15.61 6.53 31.13
CA LEU A 61 15.49 5.49 30.09
C LEU A 61 14.35 4.52 30.38
N LEU A 62 14.20 4.07 31.63
CA LEU A 62 13.09 3.20 32.05
C LEU A 62 11.73 3.89 31.90
N LEU A 63 11.62 5.17 32.29
CA LEU A 63 10.40 5.96 32.11
C LEU A 63 10.04 6.11 30.63
N ILE A 64 11.02 6.32 29.74
CA ILE A 64 10.80 6.39 28.29
C ILE A 64 10.28 5.04 27.75
N ILE A 65 10.83 3.91 28.22
CA ILE A 65 10.38 2.57 27.81
C ILE A 65 8.94 2.32 28.27
N VAL A 66 8.64 2.63 29.54
CA VAL A 66 7.28 2.50 30.09
C VAL A 66 6.31 3.39 29.33
N MET A 67 6.66 4.65 29.09
CA MET A 67 5.81 5.59 28.35
C MET A 67 5.57 5.10 26.91
N ARG A 68 6.60 4.61 26.21
CA ARG A 68 6.44 3.99 24.88
C ARG A 68 5.51 2.78 24.92
N TYR A 69 5.61 1.95 25.94
CA TYR A 69 4.73 0.78 26.10
C TYR A 69 3.28 1.20 26.36
N VAL A 70 3.05 2.15 27.28
CA VAL A 70 1.72 2.69 27.60
C VAL A 70 1.09 3.36 26.38
N CYS A 71 1.84 4.20 25.65
CA CYS A 71 1.36 4.83 24.42
C CYS A 71 1.02 3.79 23.35
N ARG A 72 1.87 2.78 23.15
CA ARG A 72 1.62 1.70 22.18
C ARG A 72 0.40 0.86 22.58
N PHE A 73 0.27 0.53 23.86
CA PHE A 73 -0.87 -0.24 24.38
C PHE A 73 -2.19 0.53 24.24
N ALA A 74 -2.20 1.82 24.61
CA ALA A 74 -3.37 2.69 24.48
C ALA A 74 -3.75 2.89 23.00
N TYR A 75 -2.76 3.08 22.13
CA TYR A 75 -2.98 3.20 20.68
C TYR A 75 -3.60 1.92 20.11
N ILE A 76 -3.01 0.75 20.40
CA ILE A 76 -3.52 -0.54 19.93
C ILE A 76 -4.94 -0.81 20.44
N HIS A 77 -5.24 -0.56 21.72
CA HIS A 77 -6.57 -0.82 22.27
C HIS A 77 -7.64 0.11 21.72
N LYS A 78 -7.30 1.39 21.49
CA LYS A 78 -8.22 2.35 20.86
C LYS A 78 -8.52 1.92 19.42
N TYR A 79 -7.47 1.59 18.66
CA TYR A 79 -7.58 1.13 17.27
C TYR A 79 -8.43 -0.14 17.16
N ILE A 80 -8.17 -1.15 17.99
CA ILE A 80 -8.94 -2.40 18.01
C ILE A 80 -10.44 -2.15 18.29
N LYS A 81 -10.79 -1.26 19.23
CA LYS A 81 -12.20 -0.94 19.53
C LYS A 81 -12.90 -0.23 18.38
N GLU A 82 -12.20 0.70 17.72
CA GLU A 82 -12.72 1.42 16.55
C GLU A 82 -12.95 0.44 15.39
N ASP A 83 -11.99 -0.45 15.11
CA ASP A 83 -12.09 -1.50 14.09
C ASP A 83 -13.29 -2.43 14.34
N PHE A 84 -13.46 -2.98 15.56
CA PHE A 84 -14.58 -3.90 15.85
C PHE A 84 -15.95 -3.24 15.72
N ALA A 85 -16.09 -1.98 16.15
CA ALA A 85 -17.35 -1.25 16.04
C ALA A 85 -17.68 -0.95 14.56
N GLN A 86 -16.68 -0.53 13.79
CA GLN A 86 -16.81 -0.25 12.37
C GLN A 86 -17.09 -1.52 11.56
N GLU A 87 -16.43 -2.63 11.89
CA GLU A 87 -16.66 -3.93 11.25
C GLU A 87 -18.07 -4.47 11.54
N SER A 88 -18.56 -4.35 12.77
CA SER A 88 -19.94 -4.75 13.12
C SER A 88 -21.00 -3.92 12.38
N GLN A 89 -20.80 -2.60 12.24
CA GLN A 89 -21.72 -1.76 11.45
C GLN A 89 -21.63 -2.05 9.95
N ASN A 90 -20.42 -2.28 9.43
CA ASN A 90 -20.18 -2.63 8.04
C ASN A 90 -20.86 -3.95 7.66
N VAL A 91 -20.83 -4.96 8.53
CA VAL A 91 -21.48 -6.27 8.28
C VAL A 91 -23.01 -6.13 8.19
N ILE A 92 -23.64 -5.40 9.13
CA ILE A 92 -25.10 -5.19 9.11
C ILE A 92 -25.52 -4.36 7.88
N GLY A 93 -24.75 -3.32 7.53
CA GLY A 93 -24.96 -2.55 6.31
C GLY A 93 -24.78 -3.40 5.06
N ALA A 94 -23.78 -4.28 5.03
CA ALA A 94 -23.49 -5.13 3.89
C ALA A 94 -24.61 -6.13 3.59
N ASP A 95 -25.29 -6.69 4.59
CA ASP A 95 -26.38 -7.63 4.33
C ASP A 95 -27.62 -6.95 3.75
N LEU A 96 -27.89 -5.70 4.15
CA LEU A 96 -28.93 -4.88 3.53
C LEU A 96 -28.60 -4.51 2.08
N ILE A 97 -27.34 -4.14 1.83
CA ILE A 97 -26.84 -3.83 0.48
C ILE A 97 -26.93 -5.09 -0.39
N LYS A 98 -26.41 -6.25 0.05
CA LYS A 98 -26.50 -7.53 -0.67
C LYS A 98 -27.93 -7.89 -1.07
N LYS A 99 -28.93 -7.59 -0.24
CA LYS A 99 -30.33 -7.86 -0.56
C LYS A 99 -30.81 -7.00 -1.73
N ARG A 100 -30.39 -5.74 -1.82
CA ARG A 100 -30.70 -4.81 -2.92
C ARG A 100 -29.91 -5.15 -4.20
N LEU A 101 -28.69 -5.64 -4.06
CA LEU A 101 -27.84 -6.04 -5.18
C LEU A 101 -28.31 -7.32 -5.91
N LYS A 102 -29.23 -8.11 -5.34
CA LYS A 102 -29.72 -9.37 -5.94
C LYS A 102 -30.41 -9.18 -7.30
N GLU A 103 -30.92 -8.00 -7.57
CA GLU A 103 -31.68 -7.68 -8.79
C GLU A 103 -30.81 -7.01 -9.87
N MET A 104 -29.54 -6.72 -9.56
CA MET A 104 -28.62 -6.09 -10.50
C MET A 104 -28.06 -7.06 -11.52
N LYS A 105 -27.72 -6.53 -12.69
CA LYS A 105 -27.03 -7.30 -13.74
C LYS A 105 -25.59 -7.59 -13.37
N CYS A 106 -24.89 -6.58 -12.85
CA CYS A 106 -23.50 -6.71 -12.42
C CYS A 106 -23.40 -7.50 -11.11
N LYS A 107 -22.57 -8.55 -11.12
CA LYS A 107 -22.26 -9.30 -9.90
C LYS A 107 -21.34 -8.47 -9.01
N VAL A 108 -21.76 -8.28 -7.76
CA VAL A 108 -20.98 -7.59 -6.73
C VAL A 108 -20.65 -8.57 -5.60
N GLU A 109 -19.38 -8.62 -5.20
CA GLU A 109 -18.85 -9.54 -4.20
C GLU A 109 -18.45 -8.77 -2.93
N TRP A 110 -18.86 -9.29 -1.77
CA TRP A 110 -18.48 -8.75 -0.45
C TRP A 110 -17.21 -9.45 0.06
N LYS A 111 -16.27 -8.69 0.64
CA LYS A 111 -14.98 -9.16 1.18
C LYS A 111 -14.18 -9.97 0.15
N LYS A 112 -13.93 -9.37 -1.00
CA LYS A 112 -13.16 -9.98 -2.09
C LYS A 112 -11.67 -9.98 -1.76
N ASP A 113 -11.04 -11.15 -1.79
CA ASP A 113 -9.58 -11.28 -1.77
C ASP A 113 -8.99 -10.79 -3.11
N LEU A 114 -8.15 -9.75 -3.03
CA LEU A 114 -7.48 -9.11 -4.15
C LEU A 114 -6.11 -9.72 -4.47
N LYS A 115 -5.65 -10.74 -3.73
CA LYS A 115 -4.31 -11.33 -3.90
C LYS A 115 -4.03 -11.80 -5.32
N LYS A 116 -5.05 -12.34 -6.01
CA LYS A 116 -4.96 -12.77 -7.41
C LYS A 116 -5.19 -11.66 -8.43
N PHE A 117 -5.57 -10.46 -7.97
CA PHE A 117 -5.90 -9.29 -8.77
C PHE A 117 -4.81 -8.21 -8.67
N ASN A 118 -3.59 -8.60 -8.28
CA ASN A 118 -2.40 -7.78 -8.39
C ASN A 118 -1.18 -8.66 -8.63
N THR A 119 -0.27 -8.20 -9.50
CA THR A 119 0.91 -8.99 -9.89
C THR A 119 1.95 -9.15 -8.79
N LEU A 120 1.91 -8.29 -7.76
CA LEU A 120 2.76 -8.40 -6.58
C LEU A 120 2.32 -9.53 -5.62
N GLY A 121 1.13 -10.09 -5.80
CA GLY A 121 0.60 -11.16 -4.96
C GLY A 121 0.35 -10.73 -3.51
N ILE A 122 0.13 -9.45 -3.28
CA ILE A 122 -0.09 -8.87 -1.95
C ILE A 122 -1.52 -9.19 -1.51
N SER A 123 -1.63 -9.71 -0.29
CA SER A 123 -2.91 -9.97 0.36
C SER A 123 -3.58 -8.65 0.73
N ALA A 124 -4.78 -8.43 0.21
CA ALA A 124 -5.64 -7.32 0.55
C ALA A 124 -7.09 -7.73 0.31
N ILE A 125 -8.01 -7.27 1.14
CA ILE A 125 -9.44 -7.52 0.99
C ILE A 125 -10.13 -6.21 0.59
N ALA A 126 -10.94 -6.23 -0.47
CA ALA A 126 -11.89 -5.16 -0.74
C ALA A 126 -13.21 -5.46 -0.03
N ASP A 127 -13.79 -4.44 0.61
CA ASP A 127 -15.16 -4.52 1.12
C ASP A 127 -16.13 -4.93 0.00
N TRP A 128 -16.10 -4.22 -1.12
CA TRP A 128 -16.88 -4.59 -2.30
C TRP A 128 -16.00 -4.71 -3.53
N TYR A 129 -16.32 -5.67 -4.39
CA TYR A 129 -15.69 -5.84 -5.69
C TYR A 129 -16.74 -6.07 -6.75
N ALA A 130 -16.63 -5.40 -7.89
CA ALA A 130 -17.49 -5.60 -9.04
C ALA A 130 -16.68 -5.56 -10.33
N SER A 131 -17.10 -6.38 -11.29
CA SER A 131 -16.44 -6.52 -12.59
C SER A 131 -17.46 -6.36 -13.73
N PRO A 132 -17.98 -5.13 -13.95
CA PRO A 132 -19.00 -4.91 -14.97
C PRO A 132 -18.46 -5.23 -16.36
N ASN A 133 -19.23 -6.00 -17.13
CA ASN A 133 -18.87 -6.44 -18.49
C ASN A 133 -19.41 -5.52 -19.60
N SER A 134 -20.19 -4.50 -19.23
CA SER A 134 -20.85 -3.56 -20.12
C SER A 134 -20.95 -2.18 -19.48
N VAL A 135 -21.15 -1.15 -20.30
CA VAL A 135 -21.28 0.24 -19.82
C VAL A 135 -22.55 0.38 -18.97
N GLU A 136 -23.62 -0.30 -19.36
CA GLU A 136 -24.90 -0.31 -18.65
C GLU A 136 -24.75 -0.89 -17.24
N GLU A 137 -24.03 -2.00 -17.10
CA GLU A 137 -23.72 -2.61 -15.80
C GLU A 137 -22.87 -1.68 -14.92
N LEU A 138 -21.89 -0.99 -15.51
CA LEU A 138 -21.05 -0.04 -14.78
C LEU A 138 -21.86 1.16 -14.29
N VAL A 139 -22.72 1.73 -15.14
CA VAL A 139 -23.59 2.86 -14.78
C VAL A 139 -24.61 2.44 -13.72
N GLU A 140 -25.26 1.28 -13.88
CA GLU A 140 -26.15 0.71 -12.87
C GLU A 140 -25.44 0.58 -11.52
N LEU A 141 -24.21 0.03 -11.50
CA LEU A 141 -23.40 -0.14 -10.29
C LEU A 141 -23.13 1.17 -9.54
N ILE A 142 -22.62 2.19 -10.23
CA ILE A 142 -22.19 3.42 -9.54
C ILE A 142 -23.36 4.33 -9.14
N THR A 143 -24.56 4.08 -9.69
CA THR A 143 -25.78 4.84 -9.37
C THR A 143 -26.59 4.21 -8.22
N VAL A 144 -26.20 3.03 -7.74
CA VAL A 144 -26.78 2.43 -6.53
C VAL A 144 -26.57 3.40 -5.35
N PRO A 145 -27.62 3.79 -4.61
CA PRO A 145 -27.51 4.76 -3.52
C PRO A 145 -26.41 4.44 -2.50
N ASP A 146 -26.24 3.15 -2.18
CA ASP A 146 -25.23 2.67 -1.23
C ASP A 146 -23.79 2.82 -1.74
N PHE A 147 -23.61 2.89 -3.07
CA PHE A 147 -22.31 3.08 -3.71
C PHE A 147 -22.06 4.52 -4.15
N ILE A 148 -23.03 5.44 -4.05
CA ILE A 148 -22.79 6.86 -4.39
C ILE A 148 -21.69 7.44 -3.51
N SER A 149 -21.79 7.30 -2.20
CA SER A 149 -20.87 7.89 -1.22
C SER A 149 -19.69 6.99 -0.82
N ILE A 150 -19.68 5.73 -1.25
CA ILE A 150 -18.58 4.82 -0.93
C ILE A 150 -17.31 5.25 -1.66
N ASN A 151 -16.16 5.07 -1.01
CA ASN A 151 -14.86 5.23 -1.66
C ASN A 151 -14.74 4.21 -2.79
N LYS A 152 -14.33 4.65 -3.99
CA LYS A 152 -14.22 3.80 -5.18
C LYS A 152 -12.77 3.77 -5.65
N MET A 153 -12.35 2.62 -6.13
CA MET A 153 -11.06 2.45 -6.79
C MET A 153 -11.27 1.66 -8.08
N VAL A 154 -10.87 2.23 -9.20
CA VAL A 154 -10.88 1.54 -10.50
C VAL A 154 -9.56 0.84 -10.69
N THR A 155 -9.60 -0.43 -11.06
CA THR A 155 -8.40 -1.26 -11.25
C THR A 155 -8.48 -2.03 -12.57
N GLY A 156 -7.36 -2.09 -13.31
CA GLY A 156 -7.18 -3.06 -14.39
C GLY A 156 -6.82 -4.45 -13.85
N SER A 157 -5.90 -5.15 -14.51
CA SER A 157 -5.37 -6.44 -14.03
C SER A 157 -4.48 -6.37 -12.78
N GLY A 158 -4.22 -5.16 -12.26
CA GLY A 158 -3.40 -4.92 -11.07
C GLY A 158 -1.89 -5.08 -11.30
N SER A 159 -1.43 -4.98 -12.56
CA SER A 159 -0.01 -5.04 -12.91
C SER A 159 0.84 -3.87 -12.40
N ASN A 160 0.18 -2.80 -11.95
CA ASN A 160 0.83 -1.57 -11.50
C ASN A 160 0.16 -0.94 -10.27
N ILE A 161 -0.27 -1.79 -9.33
CA ILE A 161 -0.93 -1.39 -8.10
C ILE A 161 -0.19 -2.00 -6.90
N LEU A 162 0.01 -1.18 -5.88
CA LEU A 162 0.50 -1.60 -4.56
C LEU A 162 -0.58 -1.35 -3.51
N TYR A 163 -1.22 -2.42 -3.03
CA TYR A 163 -2.15 -2.33 -1.91
C TYR A 163 -1.38 -2.12 -0.60
N ARG A 164 -1.83 -1.16 0.22
CA ARG A 164 -1.24 -0.84 1.54
C ARG A 164 -1.95 -1.51 2.71
N GLY A 165 -2.86 -2.42 2.42
CA GLY A 165 -3.79 -3.04 3.35
C GLY A 165 -5.14 -3.24 2.67
N ASP A 166 -6.14 -3.60 3.46
CA ASP A 166 -7.51 -3.75 2.99
C ASP A 166 -8.08 -2.44 2.45
N PHE A 167 -8.97 -2.57 1.47
CA PHE A 167 -9.65 -1.43 0.84
C PHE A 167 -11.09 -1.35 1.33
N ASN A 168 -11.33 -0.36 2.20
CA ASN A 168 -12.64 -0.06 2.77
C ASN A 168 -13.48 0.73 1.76
N GLY A 169 -13.94 0.04 0.71
CA GLY A 169 -14.72 0.64 -0.37
C GLY A 169 -15.06 -0.34 -1.48
N LEU A 170 -15.46 0.22 -2.64
CA LEU A 170 -15.79 -0.53 -3.85
C LEU A 170 -14.60 -0.52 -4.83
N VAL A 171 -14.06 -1.70 -5.11
CA VAL A 171 -13.13 -1.91 -6.22
C VAL A 171 -13.93 -2.25 -7.48
N ILE A 172 -13.67 -1.52 -8.56
CA ILE A 172 -14.33 -1.68 -9.86
C ILE A 172 -13.29 -2.12 -10.88
N HIS A 173 -13.54 -3.25 -11.54
CA HIS A 173 -12.74 -3.75 -12.65
C HIS A 173 -13.56 -3.72 -13.95
N PRO A 174 -13.44 -2.67 -14.79
CA PRO A 174 -14.15 -2.62 -16.07
C PRO A 174 -13.70 -3.78 -16.97
N ASP A 175 -14.58 -4.74 -17.22
CA ASP A 175 -14.26 -6.02 -17.90
C ASP A 175 -14.99 -6.16 -19.25
N MET A 176 -15.17 -5.03 -19.96
CA MET A 176 -15.64 -5.05 -21.34
C MET A 176 -14.55 -5.68 -22.22
N ARG A 177 -14.87 -6.77 -22.92
CA ARG A 177 -13.90 -7.55 -23.72
C ARG A 177 -14.14 -7.51 -25.24
N GLU A 178 -15.01 -6.63 -25.70
CA GLU A 178 -15.30 -6.49 -27.14
C GLU A 178 -14.07 -5.89 -27.86
N ILE A 179 -13.72 -6.46 -29.02
CA ILE A 179 -12.80 -5.88 -30.00
C ILE A 179 -13.61 -5.68 -31.28
N LYS A 180 -13.81 -4.42 -31.69
CA LYS A 180 -14.64 -4.07 -32.85
C LYS A 180 -13.88 -3.20 -33.83
N ILE A 181 -13.89 -3.60 -35.09
CA ILE A 181 -13.46 -2.73 -36.20
C ILE A 181 -14.53 -1.65 -36.40
N THR A 182 -14.18 -0.39 -36.18
CA THR A 182 -15.10 0.75 -36.35
C THR A 182 -14.92 1.42 -37.71
N ARG A 183 -13.71 1.34 -38.27
CA ARG A 183 -13.38 1.83 -39.61
C ARG A 183 -12.22 1.01 -40.18
N ASP A 184 -12.24 0.81 -41.49
CA ASP A 184 -11.23 0.10 -42.26
C ASP A 184 -10.98 0.89 -43.55
N ASP A 185 -9.79 1.48 -43.67
CA ASP A 185 -9.34 2.27 -44.80
C ASP A 185 -8.10 1.60 -45.42
N PRO A 186 -7.73 1.90 -46.69
CA PRO A 186 -6.58 1.26 -47.34
C PRO A 186 -5.23 1.38 -46.61
N GLU A 187 -5.09 2.36 -45.70
CA GLU A 187 -3.85 2.63 -44.96
C GLU A 187 -3.96 2.36 -43.45
N HIS A 188 -5.17 2.27 -42.88
CA HIS A 188 -5.36 2.25 -41.44
C HIS A 188 -6.56 1.39 -41.04
N ILE A 189 -6.48 0.77 -39.87
CA ILE A 189 -7.57 0.01 -39.25
C ILE A 189 -7.91 0.65 -37.91
N TYR A 190 -9.19 0.83 -37.62
CA TYR A 190 -9.61 1.45 -36.36
C TYR A 190 -10.29 0.41 -35.48
N LEU A 191 -9.70 0.17 -34.32
CA LEU A 191 -10.17 -0.83 -33.36
C LEU A 191 -10.69 -0.13 -32.11
N ARG A 192 -11.99 -0.24 -31.86
CA ARG A 192 -12.58 0.09 -30.57
C ARG A 192 -12.49 -1.14 -29.68
N VAL A 193 -11.74 -1.02 -28.60
CA VAL A 193 -11.37 -2.15 -27.74
C VAL A 193 -11.82 -1.90 -26.31
N GLY A 194 -12.49 -2.89 -25.71
CA GLY A 194 -12.98 -2.83 -24.35
C GLY A 194 -11.87 -2.79 -23.31
N ALA A 195 -12.12 -2.09 -22.20
CA ALA A 195 -11.15 -1.86 -21.13
C ALA A 195 -10.62 -3.14 -20.46
N GLY A 196 -11.37 -4.24 -20.52
CA GLY A 196 -11.04 -5.54 -19.92
C GLY A 196 -10.22 -6.46 -20.81
N VAL A 197 -10.04 -6.13 -22.09
CA VAL A 197 -9.19 -6.92 -23.00
C VAL A 197 -7.75 -6.92 -22.47
N ASP A 198 -7.14 -8.11 -22.42
CA ASP A 198 -5.72 -8.22 -22.07
C ASP A 198 -4.87 -7.51 -23.14
N TRP A 199 -3.89 -6.75 -22.68
CA TRP A 199 -3.10 -5.91 -23.57
C TRP A 199 -2.29 -6.74 -24.58
N ASP A 200 -1.64 -7.82 -24.13
CA ASP A 200 -0.80 -8.62 -25.02
C ASP A 200 -1.64 -9.49 -25.95
N GLU A 201 -2.83 -9.93 -25.50
CA GLU A 201 -3.82 -10.54 -26.40
C GLU A 201 -4.26 -9.60 -27.53
N LEU A 202 -4.43 -8.30 -27.26
CA LEU A 202 -4.72 -7.29 -28.29
C LEU A 202 -3.54 -7.15 -29.28
N VAL A 203 -2.31 -7.11 -28.77
CA VAL A 203 -1.11 -7.00 -29.63
C VAL A 203 -1.02 -8.23 -30.54
N ALA A 204 -1.16 -9.44 -30.00
CA ALA A 204 -1.20 -10.68 -30.77
C ALA A 204 -2.33 -10.67 -31.80
N TYR A 205 -3.54 -10.24 -31.40
CA TYR A 205 -4.70 -10.12 -32.29
C TYR A 205 -4.44 -9.25 -33.52
N ALA A 206 -3.71 -8.13 -33.36
CA ALA A 206 -3.32 -7.23 -34.43
C ALA A 206 -2.22 -7.83 -35.31
N VAL A 207 -1.16 -8.38 -34.70
CA VAL A 207 -0.02 -8.99 -35.40
C VAL A 207 -0.47 -10.17 -36.27
N ASP A 208 -1.35 -11.04 -35.75
CA ASP A 208 -1.89 -12.20 -36.48
C ASP A 208 -2.68 -11.79 -37.74
N ARG A 209 -3.14 -10.55 -37.82
CA ARG A 209 -3.86 -9.97 -38.97
C ARG A 209 -2.97 -9.12 -39.86
N GLY A 210 -1.68 -9.00 -39.55
CA GLY A 210 -0.73 -8.17 -40.28
C GLY A 210 -0.93 -6.67 -40.06
N TRP A 211 -1.58 -6.27 -38.96
CA TRP A 211 -1.74 -4.87 -38.60
C TRP A 211 -0.58 -4.42 -37.70
N GLY A 212 0.16 -3.40 -38.15
CA GLY A 212 1.27 -2.80 -37.40
C GLY A 212 0.85 -1.53 -36.66
N GLY A 213 1.61 -1.17 -35.62
CA GLY A 213 1.46 0.05 -34.81
C GLY A 213 1.63 -0.17 -33.31
N ILE A 214 1.35 -1.38 -32.80
CA ILE A 214 1.40 -1.72 -31.37
C ILE A 214 2.34 -2.89 -31.03
N GLU A 215 3.04 -3.46 -32.01
CA GLU A 215 3.94 -4.60 -31.84
C GLU A 215 5.09 -4.34 -30.86
N ASN A 216 5.59 -3.10 -30.82
CA ASN A 216 6.61 -2.66 -29.88
C ASN A 216 6.12 -2.66 -28.42
N LEU A 217 4.82 -2.83 -28.19
CA LEU A 217 4.20 -2.85 -26.87
C LEU A 217 3.82 -4.28 -26.44
N SER A 218 4.26 -5.31 -27.16
CA SER A 218 4.05 -6.72 -26.78
C SER A 218 4.65 -7.03 -25.41
N LEU A 219 4.03 -8.01 -24.72
CA LEU A 219 4.35 -8.53 -23.40
C LEU A 219 4.20 -7.53 -22.25
N ILE A 220 3.62 -6.34 -22.49
CA ILE A 220 3.25 -5.43 -21.40
C ILE A 220 2.05 -6.03 -20.65
N PRO A 221 2.17 -6.34 -19.35
CA PRO A 221 1.07 -6.90 -18.59
C PRO A 221 0.05 -5.82 -18.27
N GLY A 222 -1.23 -6.11 -18.45
CA GLY A 222 -2.25 -5.09 -18.26
C GLY A 222 -3.53 -5.42 -18.99
N CYS A 223 -4.53 -4.59 -18.77
CA CYS A 223 -5.68 -4.53 -19.67
C CYS A 223 -5.65 -3.22 -20.44
N VAL A 224 -6.35 -3.19 -21.57
CA VAL A 224 -6.44 -2.04 -22.47
C VAL A 224 -6.90 -0.78 -21.75
N GLY A 225 -7.84 -0.87 -20.81
CA GLY A 225 -8.34 0.29 -20.07
C GLY A 225 -7.28 0.97 -19.19
N ALA A 226 -6.22 0.25 -18.80
CA ALA A 226 -5.11 0.82 -18.03
C ALA A 226 -4.03 1.46 -18.92
N ALA A 227 -3.97 1.14 -20.21
CA ALA A 227 -2.95 1.62 -21.13
C ALA A 227 -2.90 3.16 -21.25
N PRO A 228 -4.04 3.87 -21.42
CA PRO A 228 -4.05 5.33 -21.46
C PRO A 228 -3.66 5.99 -20.13
N VAL A 229 -3.95 5.34 -18.99
CA VAL A 229 -3.72 5.95 -17.66
C VAL A 229 -2.26 6.32 -17.46
N GLN A 230 -1.37 5.45 -17.89
CA GLN A 230 0.07 5.69 -17.79
C GLN A 230 0.74 5.93 -19.11
N ASN A 231 0.01 6.04 -20.24
CA ASN A 231 0.62 6.08 -21.57
C ASN A 231 1.75 5.03 -21.67
N ILE A 232 1.36 3.75 -21.60
CA ILE A 232 2.33 2.64 -21.62
C ILE A 232 3.26 2.76 -22.81
N GLY A 233 4.51 2.35 -22.65
CA GLY A 233 5.50 2.50 -23.71
C GLY A 233 6.71 1.61 -23.51
N ALA A 234 7.20 1.06 -24.60
CA ALA A 234 8.36 0.18 -24.66
C ALA A 234 9.00 0.28 -26.04
N TYR A 235 10.30 -0.02 -26.13
CA TYR A 235 11.07 -0.07 -27.39
C TYR A 235 10.92 1.17 -28.30
N GLY A 236 10.76 2.36 -27.70
CA GLY A 236 10.66 3.63 -28.44
C GLY A 236 9.25 4.00 -28.92
N SER A 237 8.23 3.19 -28.60
CA SER A 237 6.83 3.46 -28.90
C SER A 237 6.03 3.70 -27.61
N GLU A 238 4.95 4.48 -27.71
CA GLU A 238 4.00 4.74 -26.64
C GLU A 238 2.56 4.52 -27.12
N ALA A 239 1.64 4.17 -26.22
CA ALA A 239 0.24 3.91 -26.57
C ALA A 239 -0.44 5.13 -27.22
N LYS A 240 -0.06 6.35 -26.82
CA LYS A 240 -0.57 7.59 -27.43
C LYS A 240 -0.33 7.67 -28.95
N ASP A 241 0.66 6.94 -29.48
CA ASP A 241 1.03 7.01 -30.89
C ASP A 241 -0.05 6.39 -31.80
N THR A 242 -0.88 5.50 -31.23
CA THR A 242 -1.98 4.80 -31.92
C THR A 242 -3.35 5.12 -31.34
N ILE A 243 -3.47 5.61 -30.09
CA ILE A 243 -4.77 5.99 -29.51
C ILE A 243 -5.38 7.16 -30.28
N VAL A 244 -6.65 7.02 -30.65
CA VAL A 244 -7.48 8.06 -31.28
C VAL A 244 -8.36 8.76 -30.25
N ASP A 245 -9.03 7.97 -29.41
CA ASP A 245 -9.93 8.45 -28.36
C ASP A 245 -10.08 7.42 -27.24
N VAL A 246 -10.56 7.89 -26.09
CA VAL A 246 -10.82 7.09 -24.89
C VAL A 246 -12.24 7.38 -24.42
N GLU A 247 -13.04 6.33 -24.26
CA GLU A 247 -14.36 6.39 -23.65
C GLU A 247 -14.26 6.07 -22.15
N TYR A 248 -15.00 6.80 -21.34
CA TYR A 248 -15.04 6.60 -19.89
C TYR A 248 -16.39 6.98 -19.29
N VAL A 249 -16.62 6.48 -18.07
CA VAL A 249 -17.78 6.82 -17.24
C VAL A 249 -17.32 7.61 -16.02
N GLU A 250 -18.00 8.73 -15.73
CA GLU A 250 -17.78 9.49 -14.50
C GLU A 250 -18.41 8.79 -13.30
N LEU A 251 -17.62 8.54 -12.26
CA LEU A 251 -18.03 7.78 -11.07
C LEU A 251 -19.02 8.50 -10.16
N SER A 252 -19.20 9.82 -10.32
CA SER A 252 -20.12 10.62 -9.52
C SER A 252 -21.58 10.57 -10.00
N GLY A 253 -21.81 10.24 -11.27
CA GLY A 253 -23.15 10.33 -11.86
C GLY A 253 -23.42 9.44 -13.07
N GLY A 254 -22.45 8.64 -13.52
CA GLY A 254 -22.65 7.73 -14.64
C GLY A 254 -22.67 8.39 -16.02
N ALA A 255 -22.22 9.64 -16.13
CA ALA A 255 -22.09 10.29 -17.42
C ALA A 255 -21.04 9.56 -18.27
N ILE A 256 -21.44 9.13 -19.46
CA ILE A 256 -20.57 8.53 -20.46
C ILE A 256 -19.96 9.66 -21.29
N LYS A 257 -18.64 9.67 -21.41
CA LYS A 257 -17.88 10.68 -22.15
C LYS A 257 -16.83 10.02 -23.02
N THR A 258 -16.45 10.74 -24.06
CA THR A 258 -15.33 10.41 -24.95
C THR A 258 -14.37 11.58 -24.95
N ILE A 259 -13.08 11.30 -24.90
CA ILE A 259 -12.02 12.31 -24.98
C ILE A 259 -11.05 11.93 -26.09
N ALA A 260 -10.72 12.88 -26.96
CA ALA A 260 -9.77 12.65 -28.03
C ALA A 260 -8.34 12.51 -27.47
N ALA A 261 -7.46 11.80 -28.17
CA ALA A 261 -6.07 11.61 -27.75
C ALA A 261 -5.33 12.93 -27.50
N GLY A 262 -5.59 13.96 -28.33
CA GLY A 262 -5.01 15.29 -28.16
C GLY A 262 -5.42 16.00 -26.87
N GLU A 263 -6.55 15.60 -26.27
CA GLU A 263 -7.07 16.16 -25.02
C GLU A 263 -6.68 15.30 -23.80
N CYS A 264 -6.19 14.08 -24.01
CA CYS A 264 -5.77 13.17 -22.94
C CYS A 264 -4.50 13.63 -22.20
N LYS A 265 -3.81 14.67 -22.70
CA LYS A 265 -2.58 15.23 -22.12
C LYS A 265 -1.51 14.17 -21.88
N PHE A 266 -1.31 13.27 -22.86
CA PHE A 266 -0.32 12.21 -22.71
C PHE A 266 1.10 12.76 -22.58
N GLY A 267 1.81 12.29 -21.57
CA GLY A 267 3.22 12.56 -21.32
C GLY A 267 3.99 11.27 -21.06
N TYR A 268 5.27 11.38 -20.72
CA TYR A 268 6.06 10.22 -20.32
C TYR A 268 5.51 9.64 -19.02
N ARG A 269 4.93 8.44 -19.10
CA ARG A 269 4.27 7.76 -17.97
C ARG A 269 3.12 8.55 -17.33
N ASP A 270 2.45 9.40 -18.12
CA ASP A 270 1.49 10.38 -17.60
C ASP A 270 0.29 10.62 -18.54
N SER A 271 -0.83 11.04 -17.95
CA SER A 271 -2.07 11.41 -18.66
C SER A 271 -3.01 12.21 -17.74
N ILE A 272 -4.07 12.78 -18.33
CA ILE A 272 -5.17 13.39 -17.58
C ILE A 272 -5.84 12.41 -16.59
N PHE A 273 -5.85 11.11 -16.89
CA PHE A 273 -6.45 10.08 -16.03
C PHE A 273 -5.65 9.81 -14.74
N LYS A 274 -4.34 10.11 -14.76
CA LYS A 274 -3.47 10.03 -13.60
C LYS A 274 -3.48 11.31 -12.75
N ASN A 275 -3.99 12.40 -13.32
CA ASN A 275 -4.01 13.73 -12.73
C ASN A 275 -5.45 14.19 -12.48
N GLU A 276 -6.01 15.04 -13.34
CA GLU A 276 -7.29 15.71 -13.10
C GLU A 276 -8.47 14.75 -12.97
N LEU A 277 -8.45 13.61 -13.69
CA LEU A 277 -9.52 12.61 -13.66
C LEU A 277 -9.22 11.43 -12.71
N LYS A 278 -8.15 11.52 -11.90
CA LYS A 278 -7.72 10.45 -11.01
C LYS A 278 -8.82 10.11 -9.99
N GLY A 279 -9.28 8.86 -10.02
CA GLY A 279 -10.31 8.36 -9.11
C GLY A 279 -11.71 8.93 -9.36
N LEU A 280 -11.89 9.67 -10.45
CA LEU A 280 -13.17 10.27 -10.83
C LEU A 280 -13.84 9.51 -11.98
N VAL A 281 -13.09 8.72 -12.74
CA VAL A 281 -13.57 8.06 -13.95
C VAL A 281 -13.16 6.60 -14.02
N ALA A 282 -13.94 5.81 -14.76
CA ALA A 282 -13.59 4.45 -15.19
C ALA A 282 -13.54 4.40 -16.72
N ILE A 283 -12.37 4.08 -17.29
CA ILE A 283 -12.22 3.90 -18.75
C ILE A 283 -12.99 2.65 -19.16
N THR A 284 -13.76 2.76 -20.25
CA THR A 284 -14.63 1.71 -20.76
C THR A 284 -14.15 1.13 -22.08
N PHE A 285 -13.73 1.99 -23.01
CA PHE A 285 -13.20 1.60 -24.32
C PHE A 285 -12.05 2.52 -24.73
N VAL A 286 -11.15 2.01 -25.55
CA VAL A 286 -10.06 2.77 -26.18
C VAL A 286 -10.10 2.48 -27.67
N THR A 287 -10.06 3.54 -28.48
CA THR A 287 -10.00 3.42 -29.94
C THR A 287 -8.56 3.58 -30.39
N PHE A 288 -8.03 2.60 -31.11
CA PHE A 288 -6.70 2.62 -31.73
C PHE A 288 -6.81 2.77 -33.26
N ARG A 289 -5.77 3.33 -33.87
CA ARG A 289 -5.54 3.44 -35.30
C ARG A 289 -4.25 2.74 -35.69
#